data_AF-A0A2X3GNK8-F1
#
_entry.id   AF-A0A2X3GNK8-F1
#
_cell.length_a   1.000
_cell.length_b   1.000
_cell.length_c   1.000
_cell.angle_alpha   90.00
_cell.angle_beta   90.00
_cell.angle_gamma   90.00
#
_symmetry.space_group_name_H-M   'P 1'
#
loop_
_entity.id
_entity.type
_entity.pdbx_description
1 polymer ?
#
loop_
_entity_poly.entity_id
_entity_poly.type
_entity_poly.pdbx_seq_one_letter_code
_entity_poly.pdbx_strand_id
1 'polypeptide(L)'
;MEVMYLTLLISSLLKEQENARVAVLVAAHGNNTATSMVGVAKKLLGDGLVEGIDMPLDESPKVVLDKLTERAKELDMGRGVLLLVDMGSLTGFAQVITERTGIEVRSIDMVSTATVIETVRKSNILDMDLDSIYDSLKDFRGYGGYASDSDLQDENSKPHAIVTICATGEGAAEKLQAFIENILDTMTNERIHVIPIGVTEMHERLQELQNDFDILMAVGITDPKASIPFIPIERLFASDGEEHLIQLVKQRNIFVKKSETNRITKEVVEDSLNEFLTYLNPKKAIDLLNTFSAVLEEKLGQKIDSAHKINLLIHVGCALERTVINDSLIYREDRKSLDPAILNALNEANEAVRKRMNLAMTEDEICYIHDIVKDLYLENTPSSL
;
A
#
# COMPACT_ATOMS: atom_id res chain seq x y z
N MET A 1 -17.00 44.03 17.58
CA MET A 1 -15.77 43.27 17.24
C MET A 1 -16.11 41.91 16.66
N GLU A 2 -16.99 41.12 17.27
CA GLU A 2 -17.40 39.81 16.75
C GLU A 2 -18.02 39.85 15.34
N VAL A 3 -18.90 40.81 15.05
CA VAL A 3 -19.50 40.94 13.70
C VAL A 3 -18.43 41.16 12.62
N MET A 4 -17.41 41.97 12.91
CA MET A 4 -16.30 42.21 11.97
C MET A 4 -15.40 40.98 11.83
N TYR A 5 -15.17 40.26 12.92
CA TYR A 5 -14.41 39.01 12.91
C TYR A 5 -15.14 37.91 12.15
N LEU A 6 -16.45 37.78 12.36
CA LEU A 6 -17.32 36.85 11.64
C LEU A 6 -17.42 37.23 10.16
N THR A 7 -17.56 38.51 9.82
CA THR A 7 -17.54 38.97 8.43
C THR A 7 -16.18 38.73 7.75
N LEU A 8 -15.07 38.90 8.47
CA LEU A 8 -13.73 38.55 7.96
C LEU A 8 -13.57 37.04 7.75
N LEU A 9 -14.03 36.22 8.70
CA LEU A 9 -14.01 34.76 8.58
C LEU A 9 -14.89 34.29 7.42
N ILE A 10 -16.13 34.79 7.33
CA ILE A 10 -17.03 34.49 6.22
C ILE A 10 -16.45 34.98 4.89
N SER A 11 -15.87 36.18 4.84
CA SER A 11 -15.23 36.67 3.61
C SER A 11 -13.96 35.90 3.24
N SER A 12 -13.22 35.37 4.22
CA SER A 12 -12.07 34.50 3.99
C SER A 12 -12.51 33.13 3.46
N LEU A 13 -13.54 32.54 4.08
CA LEU A 13 -14.14 31.27 3.66
C LEU A 13 -14.80 31.38 2.27
N LEU A 14 -15.43 32.52 1.96
CA LEU A 14 -15.98 32.80 0.63
C LEU A 14 -14.88 33.02 -0.42
N LYS A 15 -13.73 33.59 -0.04
CA LYS A 15 -12.57 33.68 -0.93
C LYS A 15 -11.91 32.32 -1.19
N GLU A 16 -11.93 31.42 -0.22
CA GLU A 16 -11.51 30.01 -0.41
C GLU A 16 -12.49 29.22 -1.29
N GLN A 17 -13.67 29.74 -1.65
CA GLN A 17 -14.52 29.09 -2.66
C GLN A 17 -14.05 29.35 -4.10
N GLU A 18 -13.15 30.31 -4.34
CA GLU A 18 -12.42 30.44 -5.62
C GLU A 18 -11.15 29.56 -5.62
N ASN A 19 -11.18 28.42 -4.94
CA ASN A 19 -10.09 27.45 -5.05
C ASN A 19 -10.11 26.83 -6.45
N ALA A 20 -8.93 26.80 -7.09
CA ALA A 20 -8.74 26.15 -8.38
C ALA A 20 -9.20 24.69 -8.29
N ARG A 21 -10.15 24.30 -9.14
CA ARG A 21 -10.75 22.95 -9.19
C ARG A 21 -10.75 22.45 -10.62
N VAL A 22 -10.78 21.13 -10.76
CA VAL A 22 -10.94 20.48 -12.06
C VAL A 22 -12.38 20.68 -12.53
N ALA A 23 -12.55 21.26 -13.71
CA ALA A 23 -13.87 21.37 -14.32
C ALA A 23 -14.27 20.07 -15.02
N VAL A 24 -15.58 19.76 -15.02
CA VAL A 24 -16.10 18.52 -15.61
C VAL A 24 -16.97 18.86 -16.82
N LEU A 25 -16.60 18.35 -18.00
CA LEU A 25 -17.43 18.41 -19.19
C LEU A 25 -17.90 17.01 -19.55
N VAL A 26 -19.20 16.87 -19.80
CA VAL A 26 -19.79 15.61 -20.28
C VAL A 26 -20.25 15.81 -21.71
N ALA A 27 -19.83 14.97 -22.64
CA ALA A 27 -20.26 15.01 -24.03
C ALA A 27 -20.78 13.64 -24.48
N ALA A 28 -21.97 13.58 -25.05
CA ALA A 28 -22.54 12.31 -25.50
C ALA A 28 -23.44 12.49 -26.72
N HIS A 29 -23.53 11.44 -27.53
CA HIS A 29 -24.45 11.38 -28.66
C HIS A 29 -25.90 11.36 -28.17
N GLY A 30 -26.77 11.90 -29.03
CA GLY A 30 -28.20 12.05 -28.75
C GLY A 30 -28.54 13.47 -28.32
N ASN A 31 -29.83 13.71 -28.06
CA ASN A 31 -30.34 15.07 -27.86
C ASN A 31 -30.37 15.51 -26.39
N ASN A 32 -30.18 14.58 -25.44
CA ASN A 32 -30.38 14.86 -24.02
C ASN A 32 -29.62 13.86 -23.12
N THR A 33 -28.58 13.20 -23.65
CA THR A 33 -27.86 12.15 -22.94
C THR A 33 -26.90 12.77 -21.92
N ALA A 34 -26.00 13.65 -22.36
CA ALA A 34 -25.02 14.30 -21.50
C ALA A 34 -25.70 15.24 -20.50
N THR A 35 -26.63 16.08 -20.97
CA THR A 35 -27.37 17.00 -20.09
C THR A 35 -28.21 16.28 -19.06
N SER A 36 -28.80 15.11 -19.39
CA SER A 36 -29.52 14.30 -18.40
C SER A 36 -28.60 13.73 -17.33
N MET A 37 -27.43 13.19 -17.69
CA MET A 37 -26.47 12.68 -16.70
C MET A 37 -25.98 13.79 -15.75
N VAL A 38 -25.66 14.96 -16.30
CA VAL A 38 -25.25 16.13 -15.52
C VAL A 38 -26.38 16.63 -14.62
N GLY A 39 -27.62 16.63 -15.11
CA GLY A 39 -28.79 17.00 -14.31
C GLY A 39 -28.97 16.10 -13.08
N VAL A 40 -28.72 14.79 -13.21
CA VAL A 40 -28.73 13.85 -12.08
C VAL A 40 -27.62 14.19 -11.08
N ALA A 41 -26.38 14.39 -11.56
CA ALA A 41 -25.25 14.72 -10.70
C ALA A 41 -25.46 16.03 -9.93
N LYS A 42 -25.94 17.10 -10.60
CA LYS A 42 -26.24 18.38 -9.94
C LYS A 42 -27.34 18.26 -8.89
N LYS A 43 -28.36 17.46 -9.14
CA LYS A 43 -29.44 17.24 -8.18
C LYS A 43 -28.98 16.51 -6.92
N LEU A 44 -27.97 15.64 -7.03
CA LEU A 44 -27.42 14.87 -5.92
C LEU A 44 -26.32 15.61 -5.15
N LEU A 45 -25.45 16.36 -5.84
CA LEU A 45 -24.23 16.93 -5.27
C LEU A 45 -24.24 18.47 -5.22
N GLY A 46 -25.31 19.12 -5.69
CA GLY A 46 -25.43 20.56 -5.81
C GLY A 46 -24.87 21.10 -7.14
N ASP A 47 -24.88 22.43 -7.28
CA ASP A 47 -24.38 23.13 -8.47
C ASP A 47 -22.83 23.11 -8.50
N GLY A 48 -22.26 21.94 -8.81
CA GLY A 48 -20.83 21.77 -9.07
C GLY A 48 -20.39 22.31 -10.44
N LEU A 49 -19.07 22.38 -10.66
CA LEU A 49 -18.44 22.76 -11.92
C LEU A 49 -18.56 21.65 -12.98
N VAL A 50 -19.79 21.39 -13.39
CA VAL A 50 -20.12 20.36 -14.37
C VAL A 50 -21.13 20.85 -15.41
N GLU A 51 -20.84 20.61 -16.68
CA GLU A 51 -21.73 20.94 -17.80
C GLU A 51 -21.82 19.79 -18.81
N GLY A 52 -23.00 19.61 -19.40
CA GLY A 52 -23.28 18.57 -20.39
C GLY A 52 -23.51 19.18 -21.77
N ILE A 53 -22.89 18.61 -22.80
CA ILE A 53 -23.06 18.98 -24.21
C ILE A 53 -23.55 17.76 -24.98
N ASP A 54 -24.76 17.86 -25.51
CA ASP A 54 -25.36 16.83 -26.35
C ASP A 54 -24.92 16.98 -27.81
N MET A 55 -24.68 15.85 -28.48
CA MET A 55 -24.37 15.79 -29.90
C MET A 55 -25.50 15.07 -30.65
N PRO A 56 -26.49 15.81 -31.17
CA PRO A 56 -27.49 15.27 -32.09
C PRO A 56 -26.83 14.55 -33.28
N LEU A 57 -27.45 13.48 -33.78
CA LEU A 57 -26.88 12.64 -34.85
C LEU A 57 -26.73 13.37 -36.19
N ASP A 58 -27.48 14.45 -36.39
CA ASP A 58 -27.44 15.34 -37.54
C ASP A 58 -26.44 16.50 -37.38
N GLU A 59 -25.83 16.65 -36.21
CA GLU A 59 -24.81 17.68 -35.96
C GLU A 59 -23.40 17.17 -36.27
N SER A 60 -22.60 17.99 -36.96
CA SER A 60 -21.23 17.59 -37.29
C SER A 60 -20.31 17.61 -36.07
N PRO A 61 -19.37 16.65 -35.93
CA PRO A 61 -18.44 16.61 -34.79
C PRO A 61 -17.63 17.90 -34.59
N LYS A 62 -17.33 18.63 -35.67
CA LYS A 62 -16.60 19.89 -35.61
C LYS A 62 -17.35 20.98 -34.83
N VAL A 63 -18.67 21.05 -35.00
CA VAL A 63 -19.51 22.03 -34.28
C VAL A 63 -19.50 21.73 -32.78
N VAL A 64 -19.59 20.45 -32.41
CA VAL A 64 -19.52 20.03 -31.00
C VAL A 64 -18.15 20.27 -30.40
N LEU A 65 -17.07 20.00 -31.14
CA LEU A 65 -15.70 20.34 -30.72
C LEU A 65 -15.55 21.84 -30.43
N ASP A 66 -16.07 22.70 -31.31
CA ASP A 66 -15.99 24.15 -31.12
C ASP A 66 -16.79 24.59 -29.87
N LYS A 67 -17.98 24.01 -29.62
CA LYS A 67 -18.76 24.22 -28.38
C LYS A 67 -17.98 23.77 -27.13
N LEU A 68 -17.41 22.57 -27.15
CA LEU A 68 -16.60 22.04 -26.05
C LEU A 68 -15.36 22.90 -25.78
N THR A 69 -14.72 23.40 -26.84
CA THR A 69 -13.54 24.26 -26.73
C THR A 69 -13.87 25.57 -26.02
N GLU A 70 -14.99 26.21 -26.37
CA GLU A 70 -15.42 27.45 -25.70
C GLU A 70 -15.83 27.18 -24.25
N ARG A 71 -16.58 26.11 -23.98
CA ARG A 71 -16.95 25.75 -22.60
C ARG A 71 -15.75 25.40 -21.73
N ALA A 72 -14.74 24.73 -22.28
CA ALA A 72 -13.52 24.43 -21.55
C ALA A 72 -12.80 25.72 -21.07
N LYS A 73 -12.79 26.78 -21.89
CA LYS A 73 -12.23 28.09 -21.51
C LYS A 73 -13.04 28.79 -20.43
N GLU A 74 -14.36 28.69 -20.49
CA GLU A 74 -15.25 29.33 -19.52
C GLU A 74 -15.23 28.64 -18.15
N LEU A 75 -15.04 27.32 -18.12
CA LEU A 75 -15.10 26.52 -16.90
C LEU A 75 -13.74 26.30 -16.24
N ASP A 76 -12.63 26.42 -16.96
CA ASP A 76 -11.30 26.23 -16.38
C ASP A 76 -11.03 27.22 -15.25
N MET A 77 -10.72 26.69 -14.08
CA MET A 77 -10.36 27.45 -12.88
C MET A 77 -8.87 27.27 -12.52
N GLY A 78 -8.04 26.85 -13.48
CA GLY A 78 -6.59 26.73 -13.31
C GLY A 78 -6.12 25.33 -12.90
N ARG A 79 -7.00 24.32 -12.89
CA ARG A 79 -6.63 22.89 -12.73
C ARG A 79 -7.04 22.02 -13.92
N GLY A 80 -7.41 22.64 -15.04
CA GLY A 80 -7.75 21.90 -16.26
C GLY A 80 -9.16 21.31 -16.23
N VAL A 81 -9.44 20.49 -17.24
CA VAL A 81 -10.79 19.99 -17.55
C VAL A 81 -10.76 18.48 -17.74
N LEU A 82 -11.68 17.78 -17.07
CA LEU A 82 -11.94 16.37 -17.32
C LEU A 82 -13.15 16.22 -18.25
N LEU A 83 -12.90 15.65 -19.43
CA LEU A 83 -13.89 15.43 -20.47
C LEU A 83 -14.39 13.98 -20.43
N LEU A 84 -15.64 13.78 -20.01
CA LEU A 84 -16.29 12.49 -20.00
C LEU A 84 -17.10 12.30 -21.28
N VAL A 85 -16.80 11.27 -22.06
CA VAL A 85 -17.42 11.03 -23.36
C VAL A 85 -18.04 9.64 -23.47
N ASP A 86 -19.03 9.48 -24.35
CA ASP A 86 -19.62 8.17 -24.60
C ASP A 86 -18.74 7.31 -25.53
N MET A 87 -18.49 7.78 -26.76
CA MET A 87 -17.84 7.01 -27.82
C MET A 87 -17.39 7.88 -29.01
N GLY A 88 -16.80 7.22 -30.01
CA GLY A 88 -16.62 7.78 -31.35
C GLY A 88 -15.60 8.91 -31.43
N SER A 89 -15.87 9.93 -32.25
CA SER A 89 -14.94 11.04 -32.48
C SER A 89 -14.67 11.90 -31.25
N LEU A 90 -15.54 11.84 -30.23
CA LEU A 90 -15.43 12.64 -29.01
C LEU A 90 -14.19 12.25 -28.18
N THR A 91 -13.72 11.00 -28.29
CA THR A 91 -12.54 10.51 -27.55
C THR A 91 -11.25 11.25 -27.93
N GLY A 92 -11.14 11.72 -29.17
CA GLY A 92 -9.97 12.49 -29.64
C GLY A 92 -10.01 13.98 -29.31
N PHE A 93 -11.11 14.49 -28.76
CA PHE A 93 -11.29 15.93 -28.60
C PHE A 93 -10.44 16.54 -27.49
N ALA A 94 -10.09 15.78 -26.44
CA ALA A 94 -9.25 16.29 -25.36
C ALA A 94 -7.93 16.85 -25.89
N GLN A 95 -7.20 16.09 -26.70
CA GLN A 95 -5.93 16.53 -27.29
C GLN A 95 -6.11 17.81 -28.13
N VAL A 96 -7.15 17.85 -28.97
CA VAL A 96 -7.40 18.99 -29.86
C VAL A 96 -7.78 20.25 -29.06
N ILE A 97 -8.54 20.10 -27.97
CA ILE A 97 -8.89 21.22 -27.08
C ILE A 97 -7.63 21.74 -26.40
N THR A 98 -6.80 20.86 -25.82
CA THR A 98 -5.53 21.25 -25.19
C THR A 98 -4.61 21.99 -26.15
N GLU A 99 -4.47 21.52 -27.40
CA GLU A 99 -3.66 22.21 -28.42
C GLU A 99 -4.21 23.61 -28.76
N ARG A 100 -5.54 23.79 -28.74
CA ARG A 100 -6.19 25.07 -29.10
C ARG A 100 -6.22 26.08 -27.96
N THR A 101 -6.30 25.64 -26.71
CA THR A 101 -6.53 26.51 -25.55
C THR A 101 -5.32 26.62 -24.64
N GLY A 102 -4.40 25.66 -24.67
CA GLY A 102 -3.33 25.52 -23.69
C GLY A 102 -3.79 24.98 -22.33
N ILE A 103 -5.09 24.67 -22.19
CA ILE A 103 -5.67 24.09 -20.97
C ILE A 103 -5.45 22.59 -20.99
N GLU A 104 -5.01 22.02 -19.88
CA GLU A 104 -4.84 20.58 -19.76
C GLU A 104 -6.21 19.89 -19.74
N VAL A 105 -6.43 18.97 -20.68
CA VAL A 105 -7.68 18.23 -20.81
C VAL A 105 -7.38 16.73 -20.86
N ARG A 106 -8.00 15.97 -19.97
CA ARG A 106 -8.01 14.49 -20.00
C ARG A 106 -9.38 14.00 -20.42
N SER A 107 -9.45 12.88 -21.13
CA SER A 107 -10.73 12.28 -21.55
C SER A 107 -10.90 10.86 -21.05
N ILE A 108 -12.11 10.55 -20.55
CA ILE A 108 -12.55 9.19 -20.19
C ILE A 108 -13.72 8.84 -21.10
N ASP A 109 -13.66 7.68 -21.76
CA ASP A 109 -14.72 7.16 -22.60
C ASP A 109 -15.71 6.30 -21.82
N MET A 110 -16.74 5.78 -22.50
CA MET A 110 -17.79 4.95 -21.90
C MET A 110 -18.48 5.60 -20.70
N VAL A 111 -18.75 6.91 -20.79
CA VAL A 111 -19.36 7.66 -19.69
C VAL A 111 -20.72 7.06 -19.29
N SER A 112 -20.90 6.90 -17.98
CA SER A 112 -22.16 6.54 -17.35
C SER A 112 -22.57 7.61 -16.34
N THR A 113 -23.85 7.63 -15.94
CA THR A 113 -24.31 8.54 -14.87
C THR A 113 -23.52 8.35 -13.57
N ALA A 114 -23.13 7.10 -13.25
CA ALA A 114 -22.32 6.82 -12.07
C ALA A 114 -20.92 7.46 -12.19
N THR A 115 -20.29 7.36 -13.37
CA THR A 115 -18.98 7.97 -13.64
C THR A 115 -19.06 9.49 -13.50
N VAL A 116 -20.12 10.12 -14.01
CA VAL A 116 -20.33 11.58 -13.86
C VAL A 116 -20.48 11.96 -12.39
N ILE A 117 -21.29 11.25 -11.62
CA ILE A 117 -21.47 11.54 -10.18
C ILE A 117 -20.15 11.40 -9.43
N GLU A 118 -19.39 10.32 -9.66
CA GLU A 118 -18.12 10.10 -8.96
C GLU A 118 -17.07 11.14 -9.34
N THR A 119 -17.04 11.53 -10.61
CA THR A 119 -16.16 12.58 -11.10
C THR A 119 -16.47 13.92 -10.42
N VAL A 120 -17.73 14.32 -10.36
CA VAL A 120 -18.17 15.57 -9.70
C VAL A 120 -17.92 15.52 -8.20
N ARG A 121 -18.06 14.34 -7.57
CA ARG A 121 -17.73 14.16 -6.15
C ARG A 121 -16.24 14.40 -5.91
N LYS A 122 -15.36 13.82 -6.73
CA LYS A 122 -13.90 13.95 -6.62
C LYS A 122 -13.40 15.35 -6.99
N SER A 123 -13.98 15.98 -8.02
CA SER A 123 -13.60 17.34 -8.44
C SER A 123 -13.96 18.41 -7.41
N ASN A 124 -14.88 18.10 -6.48
CA ASN A 124 -15.21 18.96 -5.35
C ASN A 124 -14.30 18.76 -4.13
N ILE A 125 -13.44 17.74 -4.12
CA ILE A 125 -12.44 17.54 -3.05
C ILE A 125 -11.32 18.57 -3.24
N LEU A 126 -11.01 19.30 -2.16
CA LEU A 126 -9.92 20.27 -2.16
C LEU A 126 -8.58 19.58 -2.44
N ASP A 127 -7.77 20.23 -3.26
CA ASP A 127 -6.41 19.83 -3.60
C ASP A 127 -6.19 18.59 -4.49
N MET A 128 -7.24 17.96 -5.03
CA MET A 128 -7.07 16.94 -6.07
C MET A 128 -6.72 17.56 -7.44
N ASP A 129 -5.70 17.03 -8.12
CA ASP A 129 -5.32 17.44 -9.49
C ASP A 129 -6.01 16.58 -10.57
N LEU A 130 -5.94 17.05 -11.82
CA LEU A 130 -6.62 16.41 -12.97
C LEU A 130 -6.16 14.97 -13.21
N ASP A 131 -4.86 14.70 -13.11
CA ASP A 131 -4.29 13.39 -13.37
C ASP A 131 -4.70 12.38 -12.27
N SER A 132 -4.66 12.81 -11.01
CA SER A 132 -5.14 12.01 -9.88
C SER A 132 -6.62 11.62 -10.04
N ILE A 133 -7.48 12.56 -10.45
CA ILE A 133 -8.91 12.26 -10.71
C ILE A 133 -9.03 11.29 -11.89
N TYR A 134 -8.34 11.57 -12.99
CA TYR A 134 -8.36 10.75 -14.21
C TYR A 134 -7.96 9.30 -13.95
N ASP A 135 -6.82 9.06 -13.30
CA ASP A 135 -6.33 7.72 -13.01
C ASP A 135 -7.27 6.98 -12.06
N SER A 136 -7.84 7.67 -11.08
CA SER A 136 -8.79 7.06 -10.13
C SER A 136 -10.14 6.67 -10.74
N LEU A 137 -10.46 7.13 -11.95
CA LEU A 137 -11.71 6.84 -12.65
C LEU A 137 -11.55 5.78 -13.74
N LYS A 138 -10.33 5.45 -14.18
CA LYS A 138 -10.08 4.38 -15.17
C LYS A 138 -10.63 3.03 -14.72
N ASP A 139 -10.51 2.74 -13.42
CA ASP A 139 -10.94 1.46 -12.83
C ASP A 139 -12.35 1.53 -12.21
N PHE A 140 -13.05 2.66 -12.35
CA PHE A 140 -14.36 2.84 -11.73
C PHE A 140 -15.47 2.12 -12.52
N ARG A 141 -16.07 1.09 -11.92
CA ARG A 141 -17.15 0.28 -12.53
C ARG A 141 -18.57 0.65 -12.06
N GLY A 142 -18.74 1.81 -11.42
CA GLY A 142 -20.04 2.28 -10.90
C GLY A 142 -20.31 1.89 -9.44
N TYR A 143 -21.43 2.40 -8.90
CA TYR A 143 -21.83 2.16 -7.50
C TYR A 143 -22.59 0.84 -7.28
N GLY A 144 -22.77 0.05 -8.34
CA GLY A 144 -23.53 -1.21 -8.33
C GLY A 144 -22.76 -2.44 -7.83
N GLY A 145 -21.47 -2.30 -7.50
CA GLY A 145 -20.61 -3.38 -6.99
C GLY A 145 -20.91 -3.83 -5.56
N TYR A 146 -22.16 -3.73 -5.11
CA TYR A 146 -22.61 -4.27 -3.81
C TYR A 146 -23.35 -5.62 -3.94
N ALA A 147 -23.42 -6.18 -5.15
CA ALA A 147 -23.78 -7.56 -5.38
C ALA A 147 -23.06 -8.02 -6.65
N SER A 148 -22.46 -9.22 -6.60
CA SER A 148 -21.79 -9.93 -7.71
C SER A 148 -20.39 -9.47 -8.15
N ASP A 149 -19.44 -9.33 -7.22
CA ASP A 149 -18.06 -9.83 -7.45
C ASP A 149 -17.87 -11.25 -6.87
N SER A 150 -18.93 -11.85 -6.32
CA SER A 150 -18.98 -13.26 -5.93
C SER A 150 -19.36 -14.21 -7.07
N ASP A 151 -19.91 -13.71 -8.19
CA ASP A 151 -20.58 -14.56 -9.18
C ASP A 151 -19.96 -14.48 -10.60
N LEU A 152 -18.81 -13.80 -10.73
CA LEU A 152 -17.99 -13.81 -11.96
C LEU A 152 -16.51 -14.11 -11.68
N GLN A 153 -16.20 -14.76 -10.55
CA GLN A 153 -14.99 -15.58 -10.53
C GLN A 153 -15.26 -16.73 -11.50
N ASP A 154 -14.38 -16.91 -12.49
CA ASP A 154 -14.19 -18.22 -13.08
C ASP A 154 -14.26 -19.24 -11.94
N GLU A 155 -15.16 -20.23 -11.98
CA GLU A 155 -15.27 -21.28 -10.95
C GLU A 155 -13.95 -22.06 -10.73
N ASN A 156 -12.89 -21.71 -11.47
CA ASN A 156 -11.53 -22.22 -11.40
C ASN A 156 -10.46 -21.21 -10.94
N SER A 157 -10.79 -19.94 -10.63
CA SER A 157 -9.75 -18.98 -10.18
C SER A 157 -9.60 -19.04 -8.66
N LYS A 158 -8.40 -19.40 -8.19
CA LYS A 158 -8.08 -19.50 -6.77
C LYS A 158 -8.19 -18.13 -6.08
N PRO A 159 -8.61 -18.05 -4.80
CA PRO A 159 -8.56 -16.82 -4.02
C PRO A 159 -7.15 -16.23 -3.97
N HIS A 160 -7.03 -14.90 -3.98
CA HIS A 160 -5.72 -14.24 -3.95
C HIS A 160 -5.12 -14.25 -2.54
N ALA A 161 -3.81 -14.48 -2.46
CA ALA A 161 -3.07 -14.40 -1.21
C ALA A 161 -1.73 -13.66 -1.33
N ILE A 162 -1.35 -12.98 -0.25
CA ILE A 162 0.02 -12.51 0.02
C ILE A 162 0.56 -13.37 1.15
N VAL A 163 1.75 -13.93 0.96
CA VAL A 163 2.40 -14.75 1.99
C VAL A 163 3.40 -13.91 2.74
N THR A 164 3.33 -13.92 4.07
CA THR A 164 4.35 -13.28 4.92
C THR A 164 5.30 -14.33 5.49
N ILE A 165 6.60 -14.09 5.37
CA ILE A 165 7.65 -15.04 5.77
C ILE A 165 8.48 -14.41 6.89
N CYS A 166 8.33 -14.98 8.08
CA CYS A 166 9.12 -14.66 9.27
C CYS A 166 9.72 -15.95 9.84
N ALA A 167 10.58 -15.84 10.84
CA ALA A 167 11.27 -17.03 11.36
C ALA A 167 10.33 -18.12 11.90
N THR A 168 9.31 -17.75 12.68
CA THR A 168 8.50 -18.71 13.45
C THR A 168 7.03 -18.78 13.03
N GLY A 169 6.60 -17.93 12.09
CA GLY A 169 5.18 -17.83 11.67
C GLY A 169 4.21 -17.30 12.74
N GLU A 170 4.68 -17.05 13.97
CA GLU A 170 3.86 -16.59 15.11
C GLU A 170 4.34 -15.22 15.65
N GLY A 171 3.43 -14.45 16.26
CA GLY A 171 3.72 -13.20 16.96
C GLY A 171 4.14 -12.04 16.04
N ALA A 172 5.42 -11.95 15.67
CA ALA A 172 5.89 -10.90 14.76
C ALA A 172 5.30 -11.08 13.36
N ALA A 173 5.08 -12.33 12.93
CA ALA A 173 4.43 -12.62 11.66
C ALA A 173 2.96 -12.16 11.63
N GLU A 174 2.23 -12.30 12.74
CA GLU A 174 0.85 -11.82 12.88
C GLU A 174 0.77 -10.30 12.86
N LYS A 175 1.74 -9.62 13.48
CA LYS A 175 1.85 -8.15 13.41
C LYS A 175 2.13 -7.69 11.97
N LEU A 176 2.98 -8.41 11.24
CA LEU A 176 3.25 -8.11 9.82
C LEU A 176 2.03 -8.38 8.95
N GLN A 177 1.29 -9.46 9.24
CA GLN A 177 0.00 -9.75 8.60
C GLN A 177 -0.96 -8.58 8.80
N ALA A 178 -1.20 -8.16 10.04
CA ALA A 178 -2.11 -7.06 10.35
C ALA A 178 -1.68 -5.73 9.70
N PHE A 179 -0.38 -5.46 9.65
CA PHE A 179 0.16 -4.29 8.98
C PHE A 179 -0.18 -4.27 7.48
N ILE A 180 0.04 -5.39 6.79
CA ILE A 180 -0.29 -5.53 5.37
C ILE A 180 -1.80 -5.48 5.15
N GLU A 181 -2.60 -6.14 6.00
CA GLU A 181 -4.07 -6.08 5.95
C GLU A 181 -4.58 -4.64 6.06
N ASN A 182 -4.03 -3.84 6.99
CA ASN A 182 -4.39 -2.42 7.12
C ASN A 182 -4.08 -1.60 5.85
N ILE A 183 -2.93 -1.86 5.20
CA ILE A 183 -2.59 -1.20 3.93
C ILE A 183 -3.60 -1.60 2.84
N LEU A 184 -3.98 -2.88 2.77
CA LEU A 184 -4.91 -3.39 1.76
C LEU A 184 -6.33 -2.84 1.97
N ASP A 185 -6.82 -2.82 3.22
CA ASP A 185 -8.15 -2.33 3.60
C ASP A 185 -8.36 -0.85 3.24
N THR A 186 -7.29 -0.04 3.25
CA THR A 186 -7.36 1.36 2.85
C THR A 186 -7.34 1.57 1.33
N MET A 187 -7.02 0.53 0.55
CA MET A 187 -6.64 0.64 -0.86
C MET A 187 -7.57 -0.11 -1.81
N THR A 188 -8.12 -1.24 -1.41
CA THR A 188 -8.95 -2.10 -2.27
C THR A 188 -10.08 -2.74 -1.49
N ASN A 189 -11.21 -2.97 -2.18
CA ASN A 189 -12.31 -3.78 -1.67
C ASN A 189 -12.16 -5.27 -2.08
N GLU A 190 -11.11 -5.62 -2.82
CA GLU A 190 -10.79 -7.02 -3.15
C GLU A 190 -10.32 -7.75 -1.89
N ARG A 191 -10.91 -8.93 -1.62
CA ARG A 191 -10.46 -9.79 -0.50
C ARG A 191 -9.16 -10.49 -0.88
N ILE A 192 -8.04 -9.96 -0.37
CA ILE A 192 -6.71 -10.56 -0.46
C ILE A 192 -6.38 -11.16 0.91
N HIS A 193 -6.08 -12.46 0.94
CA HIS A 193 -5.69 -13.13 2.19
C HIS A 193 -4.22 -12.84 2.49
N VAL A 194 -3.90 -12.41 3.72
CA VAL A 194 -2.50 -12.31 4.16
C VAL A 194 -2.21 -13.51 5.06
N ILE A 195 -1.26 -14.36 4.65
CA ILE A 195 -1.02 -15.67 5.29
C ILE A 195 0.41 -15.73 5.84
N PRO A 196 0.58 -15.76 7.17
CA PRO A 196 1.91 -15.91 7.78
C PRO A 196 2.39 -17.35 7.73
N ILE A 197 3.67 -17.53 7.39
CA ILE A 197 4.39 -18.81 7.43
C ILE A 197 5.78 -18.64 8.07
N GLY A 198 6.28 -19.72 8.67
CA GLY A 198 7.64 -19.81 9.20
C GLY A 198 8.68 -20.11 8.11
N VAL A 199 9.94 -19.69 8.31
CA VAL A 199 11.06 -20.02 7.40
C VAL A 199 11.27 -21.53 7.30
N THR A 200 11.19 -22.24 8.43
CA THR A 200 11.39 -23.70 8.53
C THR A 200 10.43 -24.50 7.64
N GLU A 201 9.18 -24.06 7.57
CA GLU A 201 8.11 -24.72 6.81
C GLU A 201 7.81 -24.03 5.47
N MET A 202 8.62 -23.03 5.10
CA MET A 202 8.35 -22.11 3.99
C MET A 202 8.08 -22.83 2.67
N HIS A 203 8.93 -23.79 2.31
CA HIS A 203 8.83 -24.47 1.01
C HIS A 203 7.59 -25.37 0.91
N GLU A 204 7.31 -26.13 1.97
CA GLU A 204 6.17 -27.06 2.02
C GLU A 204 4.85 -26.28 2.06
N ARG A 205 4.74 -25.31 2.97
CA ARG A 205 3.54 -24.48 3.12
C ARG A 205 3.28 -23.62 1.91
N LEU A 206 4.31 -23.04 1.29
CA LEU A 206 4.13 -22.26 0.06
C LEU A 206 3.61 -23.13 -1.08
N GLN A 207 4.10 -24.37 -1.20
CA GLN A 207 3.61 -25.32 -2.21
C GLN A 207 2.17 -25.75 -1.95
N GLU A 208 1.79 -25.98 -0.69
CA GLU A 208 0.40 -26.22 -0.29
C GLU A 208 -0.50 -25.03 -0.66
N LEU A 209 -0.09 -23.83 -0.27
CA LEU A 209 -0.85 -22.59 -0.53
C LEU A 209 -0.98 -22.30 -2.03
N GLN A 210 0.02 -22.62 -2.85
CA GLN A 210 -0.08 -22.49 -4.31
C GLN A 210 -1.15 -23.40 -4.92
N ASN A 211 -1.58 -24.48 -4.23
CA ASN A 211 -2.68 -25.33 -4.68
C ASN A 211 -4.04 -24.69 -4.41
N ASP A 212 -4.17 -23.92 -3.33
CA ASP A 212 -5.45 -23.38 -2.86
C ASP A 212 -5.64 -21.90 -3.18
N PHE A 213 -4.55 -21.15 -3.37
CA PHE A 213 -4.52 -19.70 -3.57
C PHE A 213 -3.74 -19.30 -4.82
N ASP A 214 -4.11 -18.16 -5.41
CA ASP A 214 -3.27 -17.42 -6.34
C ASP A 214 -2.35 -16.48 -5.56
N ILE A 215 -1.08 -16.88 -5.41
CA ILE A 215 -0.12 -16.14 -4.58
C ILE A 215 0.43 -14.96 -5.38
N LEU A 216 0.01 -13.76 -5.01
CA LEU A 216 0.40 -12.52 -5.67
C LEU A 216 1.86 -12.17 -5.43
N MET A 217 2.35 -12.38 -4.20
CA MET A 217 3.73 -12.12 -3.77
C MET A 217 4.02 -12.73 -2.39
N ALA A 218 5.31 -12.80 -2.08
CA ALA A 218 5.81 -13.04 -0.74
C ALA A 218 6.44 -11.77 -0.15
N VAL A 219 6.24 -11.53 1.14
CA VAL A 219 6.85 -10.42 1.89
C VAL A 219 7.57 -10.99 3.10
N GLY A 220 8.84 -10.66 3.30
CA GLY A 220 9.54 -11.24 4.43
C GLY A 220 11.04 -11.03 4.41
N ILE A 221 11.74 -11.90 5.14
CA ILE A 221 13.18 -11.79 5.39
C ILE A 221 14.00 -12.69 4.48
N THR A 222 13.37 -13.76 3.99
CA THR A 222 13.99 -14.79 3.16
C THR A 222 13.15 -14.92 1.90
N ASP A 223 13.81 -14.77 0.74
CA ASP A 223 13.20 -15.00 -0.55
C ASP A 223 12.95 -16.51 -0.73
N PRO A 224 11.69 -16.97 -0.89
CA PRO A 224 11.40 -18.38 -1.11
C PRO A 224 11.95 -18.92 -2.43
N LYS A 225 12.54 -18.06 -3.30
CA LYS A 225 13.05 -18.38 -4.64
C LYS A 225 12.00 -19.08 -5.50
N ALA A 226 10.73 -18.81 -5.22
CA ALA A 226 9.59 -19.26 -6.00
C ALA A 226 9.37 -18.30 -7.18
N SER A 227 8.59 -18.71 -8.19
CA SER A 227 8.23 -17.86 -9.34
C SER A 227 7.19 -16.78 -8.98
N ILE A 228 7.29 -16.20 -7.78
CA ILE A 228 6.44 -15.13 -7.25
C ILE A 228 7.32 -13.93 -6.86
N PRO A 229 6.81 -12.69 -6.93
CA PRO A 229 7.54 -11.52 -6.46
C PRO A 229 7.87 -11.63 -4.97
N PHE A 230 9.03 -11.14 -4.58
CA PHE A 230 9.45 -11.07 -3.18
C PHE A 230 9.75 -9.63 -2.79
N ILE A 231 9.16 -9.17 -1.68
CA ILE A 231 9.44 -7.88 -1.06
C ILE A 231 10.19 -8.13 0.26
N PRO A 232 11.46 -7.71 0.36
CA PRO A 232 12.18 -7.72 1.62
C PRO A 232 11.47 -6.81 2.65
N ILE A 233 11.37 -7.26 3.89
CA ILE A 233 10.65 -6.54 4.95
C ILE A 233 11.20 -5.12 5.18
N GLU A 234 12.50 -4.91 4.96
CA GLU A 234 13.16 -3.61 5.13
C GLU A 234 12.70 -2.60 4.07
N ARG A 235 12.28 -3.10 2.89
CA ARG A 235 11.74 -2.27 1.81
C ARG A 235 10.32 -1.80 2.14
N LEU A 236 9.57 -2.61 2.87
CA LEU A 236 8.21 -2.27 3.27
C LEU A 236 8.19 -1.10 4.27
N PHE A 237 9.19 -1.00 5.14
CA PHE A 237 9.35 0.10 6.10
C PHE A 237 10.19 1.27 5.58
N ALA A 238 10.59 1.25 4.31
CA ALA A 238 11.17 2.42 3.68
C ALA A 238 10.08 3.50 3.47
N SER A 239 10.48 4.76 3.30
CA SER A 239 9.55 5.89 3.13
C SER A 239 8.62 5.79 1.92
N ASP A 240 8.88 4.87 0.98
CA ASP A 240 8.08 4.56 -0.20
C ASP A 240 7.57 3.10 -0.23
N GLY A 241 7.69 2.36 0.89
CA GLY A 241 7.42 0.93 0.95
C GLY A 241 5.96 0.55 0.76
N GLU A 242 5.04 1.30 1.38
CA GLU A 242 3.59 1.13 1.20
C GLU A 242 3.17 1.35 -0.25
N GLU A 243 3.63 2.46 -0.86
CA GLU A 243 3.34 2.78 -2.26
C GLU A 243 3.86 1.69 -3.20
N HIS A 244 5.02 1.10 -2.89
CA HIS A 244 5.58 -0.01 -3.66
C HIS A 244 4.73 -1.28 -3.56
N LEU A 245 4.25 -1.64 -2.36
CA LEU A 245 3.33 -2.75 -2.15
C LEU A 245 2.03 -2.53 -2.96
N ILE A 246 1.48 -1.32 -2.90
CA ILE A 246 0.26 -0.94 -3.61
C ILE A 246 0.44 -1.02 -5.12
N GLN A 247 1.57 -0.54 -5.65
CA GLN A 247 1.87 -0.64 -7.08
C GLN A 247 1.94 -2.10 -7.54
N LEU A 248 2.54 -2.99 -6.75
CA LEU A 248 2.66 -4.40 -7.09
C LEU A 248 1.31 -5.13 -7.05
N VAL A 249 0.43 -4.78 -6.11
CA VAL A 249 -0.95 -5.31 -6.07
C VAL A 249 -1.78 -4.79 -7.25
N LYS A 250 -1.65 -3.50 -7.61
CA LYS A 250 -2.42 -2.88 -8.71
C LYS A 250 -1.99 -3.32 -10.11
N GLN A 251 -0.70 -3.59 -10.35
CA GLN A 251 -0.20 -3.78 -11.71
C GLN A 251 -0.45 -5.16 -12.32
N ARG A 252 -0.83 -6.19 -11.54
CA ARG A 252 -1.10 -7.59 -11.98
C ARG A 252 -0.21 -8.10 -13.15
N ASN A 253 1.04 -7.67 -13.23
CA ASN A 253 2.02 -8.09 -14.23
C ASN A 253 3.43 -7.82 -13.69
N ILE A 254 4.10 -8.91 -13.36
CA ILE A 254 5.33 -8.96 -12.59
C ILE A 254 6.52 -8.63 -13.48
N PHE A 255 7.19 -7.51 -13.22
CA PHE A 255 8.65 -7.40 -13.35
C PHE A 255 9.17 -6.39 -12.34
N VAL A 256 9.62 -6.87 -11.18
CA VAL A 256 10.39 -6.07 -10.23
C VAL A 256 11.81 -5.94 -10.77
N LYS A 257 12.17 -4.72 -11.19
CA LYS A 257 13.57 -4.35 -11.37
C LYS A 257 14.17 -4.22 -9.97
N LYS A 258 15.19 -5.03 -9.67
CA LYS A 258 15.97 -4.99 -8.42
C LYS A 258 16.31 -3.53 -8.10
N SER A 259 15.64 -2.91 -7.12
CA SER A 259 15.95 -1.54 -6.72
C SER A 259 17.18 -1.56 -5.83
N GLU A 260 18.24 -0.89 -6.27
CA GLU A 260 19.44 -0.66 -5.50
C GLU A 260 19.18 0.39 -4.40
N THR A 261 18.50 0.01 -3.32
CA THR A 261 18.51 0.81 -2.08
C THR A 261 19.36 0.09 -1.05
N ASN A 262 20.67 0.14 -1.29
CA ASN A 262 21.69 -0.50 -0.46
C ASN A 262 22.02 0.31 0.82
N ARG A 263 21.06 1.05 1.37
CA ARG A 263 21.26 1.90 2.55
C ARG A 263 20.06 1.83 3.48
N ILE A 264 20.05 0.77 4.28
CA ILE A 264 19.30 0.72 5.53
C ILE A 264 19.94 1.75 6.48
N THR A 265 19.22 2.83 6.77
CA THR A 265 19.61 3.82 7.78
C THR A 265 19.12 3.36 9.15
N LYS A 266 19.66 3.95 10.23
CA LYS A 266 19.15 3.75 11.59
C LYS A 266 17.63 4.00 11.68
N GLU A 267 17.13 4.92 10.85
CA GLU A 267 15.72 5.29 10.75
C GLU A 267 14.86 4.10 10.33
N VAL A 268 15.26 3.29 9.33
CA VAL A 268 14.48 2.11 8.91
C VAL A 268 14.28 1.12 10.05
N VAL A 269 15.30 0.90 10.88
CA VAL A 269 15.19 0.04 12.08
C VAL A 269 14.25 0.68 13.11
N GLU A 270 14.37 1.98 13.35
CA GLU A 270 13.49 2.71 14.28
C GLU A 270 12.02 2.67 13.83
N ASP A 271 11.77 2.91 12.55
CA ASP A 271 10.44 2.90 11.94
C ASP A 271 9.83 1.50 11.94
N SER A 272 10.62 0.47 11.59
CA SER A 272 10.20 -0.93 11.70
C SER A 272 9.79 -1.26 13.14
N LEU A 273 10.65 -0.93 14.11
CA LEU A 273 10.36 -1.17 15.52
C LEU A 273 9.15 -0.35 16.00
N ASN A 274 8.89 0.82 15.44
CA ASN A 274 7.74 1.65 15.80
C ASN A 274 6.42 1.04 15.34
N GLU A 275 6.41 0.33 14.21
CA GLU A 275 5.23 -0.38 13.75
C GLU A 275 4.97 -1.65 14.59
N PHE A 276 6.03 -2.36 14.97
CA PHE A 276 5.89 -3.63 15.70
C PHE A 276 5.75 -3.47 17.21
N LEU A 277 6.32 -2.46 17.85
CA LEU A 277 6.32 -2.31 19.30
C LEU A 277 5.20 -1.39 19.77
N THR A 278 4.41 -1.86 20.74
CA THR A 278 3.31 -1.10 21.33
C THR A 278 3.68 -0.50 22.70
N TYR A 279 4.45 -1.22 23.51
CA TYR A 279 4.76 -0.89 24.91
C TYR A 279 6.23 -0.49 25.10
N LEU A 280 7.15 -1.08 24.34
CA LEU A 280 8.55 -0.69 24.37
C LEU A 280 8.77 0.52 23.46
N ASN A 281 9.42 1.56 23.99
CA ASN A 281 9.76 2.73 23.19
C ASN A 281 10.91 2.41 22.21
N PRO A 282 10.68 2.44 20.87
CA PRO A 282 11.67 2.06 19.87
C PRO A 282 12.99 2.83 19.98
N LYS A 283 12.92 4.15 20.23
CA LYS A 283 14.10 5.02 20.36
C LYS A 283 15.00 4.65 21.55
N LYS A 284 14.41 4.13 22.62
CA LYS A 284 15.17 3.64 23.79
C LYS A 284 15.61 2.18 23.61
N ALA A 285 14.78 1.37 22.96
CA ALA A 285 15.06 -0.03 22.71
C ALA A 285 16.21 -0.22 21.71
N ILE A 286 16.37 0.66 20.72
CA ILE A 286 17.35 0.46 19.65
C ILE A 286 18.80 0.32 20.14
N ASP A 287 19.21 1.07 21.16
CA ASP A 287 20.57 0.96 21.72
C ASP A 287 20.77 -0.38 22.46
N LEU A 288 19.71 -0.89 23.09
CA LEU A 288 19.69 -2.20 23.75
C LEU A 288 19.76 -3.32 22.71
N LEU A 289 18.95 -3.23 21.67
CA LEU A 289 18.88 -4.16 20.55
C LEU A 289 20.20 -4.21 19.77
N ASN A 290 20.82 -3.06 19.54
CA ASN A 290 22.17 -2.98 18.95
C ASN A 290 23.24 -3.61 19.85
N THR A 291 23.11 -3.50 21.17
CA THR A 291 24.02 -4.19 22.11
C THR A 291 23.86 -5.70 22.00
N PHE A 292 22.62 -6.19 21.95
CA PHE A 292 22.32 -7.60 21.77
C PHE A 292 22.95 -8.14 20.48
N SER A 293 22.72 -7.46 19.34
CA SER A 293 23.30 -7.85 18.05
C SER A 293 24.83 -7.79 18.06
N ALA A 294 25.45 -6.77 18.66
CA ALA A 294 26.91 -6.66 18.70
C ALA A 294 27.57 -7.79 19.50
N VAL A 295 27.00 -8.18 20.64
CA VAL A 295 27.48 -9.32 21.43
C VAL A 295 27.33 -10.63 20.65
N LEU A 296 26.20 -10.79 19.94
CA LEU A 296 25.96 -11.96 19.11
C LEU A 296 26.98 -12.08 17.97
N GLU A 297 27.25 -10.99 17.24
CA GLU A 297 28.25 -10.91 16.17
C GLU A 297 29.66 -11.23 16.69
N GLU A 298 30.03 -10.71 17.87
CA GLU A 298 31.31 -10.99 18.51
C GLU A 298 31.47 -12.46 18.87
N LYS A 299 30.44 -13.07 19.46
CA LYS A 299 30.48 -14.45 19.96
C LYS A 299 30.46 -15.50 18.86
N LEU A 300 29.75 -15.21 17.76
CA LEU A 300 29.67 -16.09 16.60
C LEU A 300 30.77 -15.82 15.57
N GLY A 301 31.53 -14.73 15.73
CA GLY A 301 32.66 -14.40 14.87
C GLY A 301 32.27 -14.04 13.44
N GLN A 302 31.01 -13.68 13.21
CA GLN A 302 30.44 -13.38 11.90
C GLN A 302 29.62 -12.09 11.97
N LYS A 303 29.66 -11.31 10.89
CA LYS A 303 28.80 -10.13 10.75
C LYS A 303 27.47 -10.54 10.18
N ILE A 304 26.41 -9.96 10.72
CA ILE A 304 25.05 -10.12 10.20
C ILE A 304 24.84 -9.01 9.16
N ASP A 305 24.39 -9.37 7.96
CA ASP A 305 24.04 -8.37 6.96
C ASP A 305 22.82 -7.56 7.38
N SER A 306 22.56 -6.47 6.66
CA SER A 306 21.62 -5.46 7.11
C SER A 306 20.15 -5.94 7.14
N ALA A 307 19.75 -6.83 6.23
CA ALA A 307 18.39 -7.36 6.19
C ALA A 307 18.13 -8.30 7.37
N HIS A 308 19.03 -9.27 7.53
CA HIS A 308 18.99 -10.20 8.65
C HIS A 308 19.16 -9.51 10.01
N LYS A 309 19.87 -8.39 10.07
CA LYS A 309 19.99 -7.57 11.27
C LYS A 309 18.66 -6.91 11.62
N ILE A 310 17.96 -6.28 10.67
CA ILE A 310 16.62 -5.70 10.92
C ILE A 310 15.69 -6.77 11.47
N ASN A 311 15.62 -7.92 10.79
CA ASN A 311 14.83 -9.04 11.23
C ASN A 311 15.12 -9.45 12.68
N LEU A 312 16.40 -9.69 13.00
CA LEU A 312 16.81 -10.05 14.35
C LEU A 312 16.37 -8.98 15.37
N LEU A 313 16.56 -7.70 15.08
CA LEU A 313 16.20 -6.63 16.01
C LEU A 313 14.68 -6.53 16.21
N ILE A 314 13.86 -6.74 15.18
CA ILE A 314 12.39 -6.78 15.30
C ILE A 314 11.97 -7.92 16.23
N HIS A 315 12.49 -9.13 16.01
CA HIS A 315 12.12 -10.29 16.81
C HIS A 315 12.59 -10.19 18.26
N VAL A 316 13.82 -9.73 18.50
CA VAL A 316 14.32 -9.46 19.85
C VAL A 316 13.52 -8.35 20.51
N GLY A 317 13.16 -7.29 19.77
CA GLY A 317 12.29 -6.22 20.27
C GLY A 317 10.93 -6.75 20.73
N CYS A 318 10.28 -7.57 19.89
CA CYS A 318 8.99 -8.18 20.21
C CYS A 318 9.08 -9.15 21.40
N ALA A 319 10.16 -9.94 21.49
CA ALA A 319 10.40 -10.85 22.62
C ALA A 319 10.60 -10.09 23.94
N LEU A 320 11.34 -8.98 23.91
CA LEU A 320 11.50 -8.10 25.06
C LEU A 320 10.18 -7.44 25.46
N GLU A 321 9.37 -7.01 24.49
CA GLU A 321 8.05 -6.42 24.76
C GLU A 321 7.11 -7.43 25.44
N ARG A 322 7.04 -8.65 24.92
CA ARG A 322 6.28 -9.75 25.55
C ARG A 322 6.74 -10.03 26.96
N THR A 323 8.05 -9.96 27.20
CA THR A 323 8.61 -10.10 28.56
C THR A 323 8.11 -8.98 29.49
N VAL A 324 7.98 -7.74 29.01
CA VAL A 324 7.45 -6.61 29.81
C VAL A 324 5.99 -6.84 30.21
N ILE A 325 5.17 -7.41 29.32
CA ILE A 325 3.75 -7.67 29.58
C ILE A 325 3.47 -9.06 30.19
N ASN A 326 4.51 -9.87 30.42
CA ASN A 326 4.43 -11.26 30.90
C ASN A 326 3.64 -12.21 29.98
N ASP A 327 3.77 -12.04 28.67
CA ASP A 327 3.08 -12.82 27.63
C ASP A 327 4.10 -13.50 26.69
N SER A 328 5.09 -14.18 27.26
CA SER A 328 6.17 -14.82 26.50
C SER A 328 5.68 -16.04 25.71
N LEU A 329 6.26 -16.27 24.55
CA LEU A 329 5.97 -17.43 23.71
C LEU A 329 6.46 -18.73 24.36
N ILE A 330 5.79 -19.83 24.01
CA ILE A 330 6.17 -21.19 24.41
C ILE A 330 6.84 -21.87 23.23
N TYR A 331 8.06 -22.37 23.43
CA TYR A 331 8.81 -23.06 22.39
C TYR A 331 8.33 -24.50 22.24
N ARG A 332 7.86 -24.86 21.04
CA ARG A 332 7.18 -26.16 20.79
C ARG A 332 8.03 -27.19 20.05
N GLU A 333 9.15 -26.79 19.48
CA GLU A 333 10.05 -27.65 18.72
C GLU A 333 11.03 -28.44 19.61
N ASP A 334 11.73 -29.42 19.02
CA ASP A 334 12.71 -30.23 19.75
C ASP A 334 13.95 -29.41 20.12
N ARG A 335 14.06 -29.08 21.41
CA ARG A 335 15.21 -28.36 22.00
C ARG A 335 16.55 -29.07 21.82
N LYS A 336 16.56 -30.39 21.54
CA LYS A 336 17.81 -31.13 21.29
C LYS A 336 18.44 -30.80 19.93
N SER A 337 17.66 -30.20 19.03
CA SER A 337 18.12 -29.79 17.69
C SER A 337 18.81 -28.42 17.67
N LEU A 338 18.82 -27.72 18.82
CA LEU A 338 19.40 -26.40 18.98
C LEU A 338 20.93 -26.49 19.10
N ASP A 339 21.64 -25.63 18.37
CA ASP A 339 23.09 -25.54 18.44
C ASP A 339 23.52 -24.95 19.79
N PRO A 340 24.29 -25.69 20.61
CA PRO A 340 24.75 -25.21 21.91
C PRO A 340 25.61 -23.94 21.83
N ALA A 341 26.36 -23.75 20.74
CA ALA A 341 27.21 -22.56 20.55
C ALA A 341 26.36 -21.31 20.31
N ILE A 342 25.33 -21.41 19.47
CA ILE A 342 24.37 -20.33 19.22
C ILE A 342 23.59 -20.02 20.50
N LEU A 343 23.10 -21.04 21.19
CA LEU A 343 22.40 -20.87 22.48
C LEU A 343 23.26 -20.16 23.52
N ASN A 344 24.54 -20.51 23.65
CA ASN A 344 25.42 -19.83 24.61
C ASN A 344 25.63 -18.36 24.22
N ALA A 345 25.87 -18.08 22.94
CA ALA A 345 26.01 -16.70 22.44
C ALA A 345 24.74 -15.86 22.71
N LEU A 346 23.56 -16.43 22.50
CA LEU A 346 22.28 -15.78 22.77
C LEU A 346 22.04 -15.52 24.25
N ASN A 347 22.40 -16.47 25.12
CA ASN A 347 22.31 -16.26 26.57
C ASN A 347 23.25 -15.14 27.05
N GLU A 348 24.46 -15.07 26.51
CA GLU A 348 25.39 -13.98 26.81
C GLU A 348 24.87 -12.62 26.31
N ALA A 349 24.27 -12.57 25.12
CA ALA A 349 23.64 -11.38 24.58
C ALA A 349 22.41 -10.95 25.42
N ASN A 350 21.59 -11.91 25.86
CA ASN A 350 20.43 -11.65 26.74
C ASN A 350 20.87 -11.13 28.12
N GLU A 351 21.96 -11.66 28.67
CA GLU A 351 22.52 -11.16 29.95
C GLU A 351 23.11 -9.74 29.81
N ALA A 352 23.67 -9.39 28.65
CA ALA A 352 24.11 -8.02 28.37
C ALA A 352 22.93 -7.03 28.35
N VAL A 353 21.79 -7.44 27.80
CA VAL A 353 20.53 -6.69 27.83
C VAL A 353 20.01 -6.56 29.27
N ARG A 354 19.99 -7.66 30.03
CA ARG A 354 19.55 -7.70 31.43
C ARG A 354 20.34 -6.74 32.31
N LYS A 355 21.66 -6.65 32.15
CA LYS A 355 22.50 -5.72 32.91
C LYS A 355 22.15 -4.25 32.66
N ARG A 356 21.64 -3.90 31.48
CA ARG A 356 21.30 -2.52 31.10
C ARG A 356 19.90 -2.12 31.54
N MET A 357 18.92 -3.02 31.45
CA MET A 357 17.50 -2.67 31.64
C MET A 357 16.74 -3.55 32.65
N ASN A 358 17.43 -4.46 33.34
CA ASN A 358 16.85 -5.46 34.24
C ASN A 358 15.68 -6.24 33.59
N LEU A 359 15.79 -6.46 32.28
CA LEU A 359 14.84 -7.17 31.45
C LEU A 359 15.57 -8.34 30.76
N ALA A 360 15.01 -9.55 30.83
CA ALA A 360 15.62 -10.74 30.26
C ALA A 360 14.55 -11.61 29.60
N MET A 361 14.79 -12.00 28.35
CA MET A 361 13.93 -12.93 27.62
C MET A 361 13.94 -14.30 28.31
N THR A 362 12.83 -15.03 28.22
CA THR A 362 12.70 -16.41 28.72
C THR A 362 13.54 -17.38 27.87
N GLU A 363 13.79 -18.58 28.39
CA GLU A 363 14.47 -19.63 27.62
C GLU A 363 13.73 -19.97 26.31
N ASP A 364 12.40 -19.96 26.35
CA ASP A 364 11.56 -20.27 25.20
C ASP A 364 11.68 -19.20 24.10
N GLU A 365 11.70 -17.92 24.48
CA GLU A 365 11.97 -16.82 23.55
C GLU A 365 13.39 -16.94 22.97
N ILE A 366 14.39 -17.31 23.77
CA ILE A 366 15.76 -17.54 23.29
C ILE A 366 15.80 -18.68 22.27
N CYS A 367 15.01 -19.75 22.45
CA CYS A 367 14.92 -20.85 21.50
C CYS A 367 14.32 -20.38 20.15
N TYR A 368 13.30 -19.52 20.19
CA TYR A 368 12.79 -18.92 18.95
C TYR A 368 13.81 -18.00 18.29
N ILE A 369 14.52 -17.15 19.05
CA ILE A 369 15.61 -16.32 18.51
C ILE A 369 16.72 -17.19 17.92
N HIS A 370 17.01 -18.35 18.53
CA HIS A 370 17.96 -19.30 17.98
C HIS A 370 17.57 -19.75 16.57
N ASP A 371 16.31 -20.09 16.34
CA ASP A 371 15.88 -20.56 15.02
C ASP A 371 16.05 -19.48 13.95
N ILE A 372 15.74 -18.23 14.30
CA ILE A 372 16.04 -17.07 13.44
C ILE A 372 17.51 -17.06 13.07
N VAL A 373 18.37 -17.13 14.09
CA VAL A 373 19.82 -16.97 13.95
C VAL A 373 20.45 -18.14 13.20
N LYS A 374 19.97 -19.36 13.42
CA LYS A 374 20.40 -20.56 12.72
C LYS A 374 20.20 -20.43 11.21
N ASP A 375 19.04 -19.91 10.79
CA ASP A 375 18.74 -19.71 9.36
C ASP A 375 19.66 -18.65 8.73
N LEU A 376 20.03 -17.59 9.47
CA LEU A 376 21.01 -16.57 9.02
C LEU A 376 22.38 -17.16 8.68
N TYR A 377 22.80 -18.17 9.45
CA TYR A 377 24.15 -18.73 9.37
C TYR A 377 24.25 -19.97 8.47
N LEU A 378 23.13 -20.66 8.22
CA LEU A 378 23.09 -21.77 7.26
C LEU A 378 23.25 -21.29 5.81
N GLU A 379 22.69 -20.13 5.45
CA GLU A 379 22.83 -19.56 4.09
C GLU A 379 24.24 -19.04 3.77
N ASN A 380 25.04 -18.72 4.79
CA ASN A 380 26.40 -18.18 4.64
C ASN A 380 27.51 -19.25 4.61
N THR A 381 27.15 -20.53 4.67
CA THR A 381 28.11 -21.62 4.47
C THR A 381 28.27 -21.86 2.97
N PRO A 382 29.41 -21.53 2.32
CA PRO A 382 29.62 -21.95 0.94
C PRO A 382 29.56 -23.47 0.93
N SER A 383 28.76 -24.03 0.03
CA SER A 383 28.72 -25.47 -0.23
C SER A 383 30.14 -25.92 -0.58
N SER A 384 30.88 -26.44 0.40
CA SER A 384 32.18 -27.03 0.14
C SER A 384 31.93 -28.36 -0.56
N LEU A 385 32.05 -28.32 -1.88
CA LEU A 385 32.42 -29.47 -2.72
C LEU A 385 33.81 -29.99 -2.33
#